data_AF-A0A973MAM0-F1
#
_entry.id   AF-A0A973MAM0-F1
#
_cell.length_a   1.000
_cell.length_b   1.000
_cell.length_c   1.000
_cell.angle_alpha   90.00
_cell.angle_beta   90.00
_cell.angle_gamma   90.00
#
_symmetry.space_group_name_H-M   'P 1'
#
loop_
_entity.id
_entity.type
_entity.pdbx_description
1 polymer ?
#
loop_
_entity_poly.entity_id
_entity_poly.type
_entity_poly.pdbx_seq_one_letter_code
_entity_poly.pdbx_strand_id
1 'polypeptide(L)'
;MIPKAMPLFAVWLAAALISVPATASAQASEANRLSDVMVRQVAALARSPRDVSLLIASGRTALQIGDASAAAGFFGRARDLAPGNAAAHLGMASTLVALNQPAPAISEFAHARQLGSSPSALAADLGLAYDVAGDQPKAQAAYRSGLKGGGGAEARRRLALSLAIGGDPSAGAAVLEPLLAAGDRPSLLTRAFILALSGDIADSMAALDRITRGSGSAAEPFLRALPALSAAEKAAMLNLGIFPTRIPIPDADWRLGEIASLDSTPGAARPMEYGGPLNPPPSTADQLRNAKLALYGVFPEP
;
A
#
# COMPACT_ATOMS: atom_id res chain seq x y z
N MET A 1 -18.99 -73.59 -16.15
CA MET A 1 -17.53 -73.38 -16.25
C MET A 1 -17.28 -71.89 -16.49
N ILE A 2 -16.72 -71.22 -15.49
CA ILE A 2 -15.92 -69.97 -15.59
C ILE A 2 -14.67 -70.33 -16.42
N PRO A 3 -14.04 -69.47 -17.27
CA PRO A 3 -13.71 -68.05 -17.02
C PRO A 3 -13.84 -67.07 -18.21
N LYS A 4 -13.88 -65.77 -17.91
CA LYS A 4 -13.11 -64.76 -18.69
C LYS A 4 -12.79 -63.55 -17.80
N ALA A 5 -11.53 -63.14 -17.92
CA ALA A 5 -10.77 -62.30 -17.01
C ALA A 5 -11.14 -60.80 -17.07
N MET A 6 -10.85 -60.12 -15.95
CA MET A 6 -10.94 -58.68 -15.71
C MET A 6 -10.08 -57.86 -16.68
N PRO A 7 -10.46 -56.61 -17.03
CA PRO A 7 -9.50 -55.60 -17.42
C PRO A 7 -9.06 -54.77 -16.19
N LEU A 8 -7.75 -54.65 -16.03
CA LEU A 8 -7.05 -53.79 -15.08
C LEU A 8 -7.35 -52.31 -15.38
N PHE A 9 -7.87 -51.58 -14.40
CA PHE A 9 -7.81 -50.11 -14.38
C PHE A 9 -6.41 -49.70 -13.93
N ALA A 10 -5.54 -49.33 -14.89
CA ALA A 10 -4.28 -48.67 -14.60
C ALA A 10 -4.55 -47.19 -14.29
N VAL A 11 -4.57 -46.84 -13.01
CA VAL A 11 -4.56 -45.45 -12.54
C VAL A 11 -3.17 -44.89 -12.77
N TRP A 12 -3.01 -44.03 -13.78
CA TRP A 12 -1.86 -43.15 -13.89
C TRP A 12 -2.05 -41.97 -12.92
N LEU A 13 -1.45 -42.06 -11.73
CA LEU A 13 -1.33 -40.93 -10.82
C LEU A 13 -0.21 -40.02 -11.35
N ALA A 14 -0.54 -39.08 -12.24
CA ALA A 14 0.37 -37.99 -12.58
C ALA A 14 0.45 -37.05 -11.36
N ALA A 15 1.46 -37.25 -10.51
CA ALA A 15 1.85 -36.27 -9.51
C ALA A 15 2.40 -35.05 -10.24
N ALA A 16 1.51 -34.11 -10.59
CA ALA A 16 1.90 -32.78 -11.00
C ALA A 16 2.54 -32.11 -9.77
N LEU A 17 3.87 -32.09 -9.73
CA LEU A 17 4.62 -31.18 -8.87
C LEU A 17 4.25 -29.76 -9.30
N ILE A 18 3.25 -29.18 -8.63
CA ILE A 18 2.97 -27.75 -8.72
C ILE A 18 4.21 -27.07 -8.14
N SER A 19 5.09 -26.65 -9.04
CA SER A 19 6.24 -25.84 -8.68
C SER A 19 5.67 -24.52 -8.20
N VAL A 20 5.61 -24.33 -6.88
CA VAL A 20 5.24 -23.04 -6.30
C VAL A 20 6.29 -22.03 -6.79
N PRO A 21 5.90 -20.97 -7.49
CA PRO A 21 6.87 -19.96 -7.93
C PRO A 21 7.55 -19.35 -6.68
N ALA A 22 8.88 -19.30 -6.70
CA ALA A 22 9.73 -18.92 -5.56
C ALA A 22 9.44 -17.53 -4.95
N THR A 23 8.64 -16.69 -5.63
CA THR A 23 8.28 -15.34 -5.18
C THR A 23 7.02 -15.30 -4.30
N ALA A 24 6.08 -16.23 -4.48
CA ALA A 24 4.91 -16.35 -3.60
C ALA A 24 5.32 -16.78 -2.17
N SER A 25 6.36 -17.61 -2.07
CA SER A 25 7.01 -17.92 -0.80
C SER A 25 7.75 -16.72 -0.20
N ALA A 26 8.16 -15.73 -0.98
CA ALA A 26 8.96 -14.59 -0.51
C ALA A 26 8.10 -13.49 0.13
N GLN A 27 6.96 -13.09 -0.46
CA GLN A 27 6.13 -12.01 0.10
C GLN A 27 5.24 -12.48 1.25
N ALA A 28 4.71 -13.71 1.19
CA ALA A 28 4.09 -14.35 2.36
C ALA A 28 5.13 -14.53 3.49
N SER A 29 6.41 -14.79 3.16
CA SER A 29 7.46 -14.76 4.16
C SER A 29 7.73 -13.36 4.70
N GLU A 30 7.58 -12.30 3.89
CA GLU A 30 7.84 -10.93 4.35
C GLU A 30 6.75 -10.40 5.28
N ALA A 31 5.46 -10.60 4.94
CA ALA A 31 4.37 -10.28 5.85
C ALA A 31 4.46 -11.08 7.17
N ASN A 32 4.84 -12.36 7.09
CA ASN A 32 5.11 -13.17 8.28
C ASN A 32 6.32 -12.65 9.06
N ARG A 33 7.41 -12.27 8.39
CA ARG A 33 8.60 -11.68 9.03
C ARG A 33 8.28 -10.37 9.73
N LEU A 34 7.52 -9.47 9.11
CA LEU A 34 7.11 -8.21 9.71
C LEU A 34 6.21 -8.45 10.93
N SER A 35 5.30 -9.42 10.84
CA SER A 35 4.47 -9.84 11.98
C SER A 35 5.33 -10.39 13.12
N ASP A 36 6.33 -11.24 12.82
CA ASP A 36 7.27 -11.76 13.82
C ASP A 36 8.14 -10.67 14.43
N VAL A 37 8.58 -9.69 13.63
CA VAL A 37 9.30 -8.50 14.10
C VAL A 37 8.42 -7.71 15.06
N MET A 38 7.15 -7.47 14.70
CA MET A 38 6.20 -6.76 15.54
C MET A 38 6.01 -7.47 16.89
N VAL A 39 5.80 -8.79 16.88
CA VAL A 39 5.66 -9.60 18.11
C VAL A 39 6.88 -9.42 19.02
N ARG A 40 8.09 -9.49 18.48
CA ARG A 40 9.33 -9.28 19.26
C ARG A 40 9.44 -7.85 19.79
N GLN A 41 9.09 -6.85 18.98
CA GLN A 41 9.13 -5.45 19.39
C GLN A 41 8.12 -5.16 20.52
N VAL A 42 6.89 -5.69 20.44
CA VAL A 42 5.88 -5.55 21.50
C VAL A 42 6.35 -6.23 22.79
N ALA A 43 6.94 -7.43 22.72
CA ALA A 43 7.51 -8.11 23.88
C ALA A 43 8.70 -7.35 24.49
N ALA A 44 9.49 -6.65 23.68
CA ALA A 44 10.55 -5.76 24.17
C ALA A 44 9.97 -4.50 24.83
N LEU A 45 8.92 -3.89 24.26
CA LEU A 45 8.23 -2.74 24.86
C LEU A 45 7.57 -3.08 26.21
N ALA A 46 7.11 -4.31 26.41
CA ALA A 46 6.62 -4.76 27.71
C ALA A 46 7.69 -4.67 28.81
N ARG A 47 8.96 -4.86 28.45
CA ARG A 47 10.12 -4.74 29.36
C ARG A 47 10.66 -3.30 29.42
N SER A 48 10.46 -2.50 28.38
CA SER A 48 10.97 -1.13 28.28
C SER A 48 9.95 -0.19 27.64
N PRO A 49 8.85 0.15 28.33
CA PRO A 49 7.69 0.82 27.74
C PRO A 49 7.93 2.30 27.39
N ARG A 50 9.07 2.87 27.76
CA ARG A 50 9.45 4.26 27.48
C ARG A 50 10.61 4.38 26.49
N ASP A 51 11.01 3.28 25.86
CA ASP A 51 12.05 3.31 24.82
C ASP A 51 11.48 3.97 23.56
N VAL A 52 11.84 5.24 23.35
CA VAL A 52 11.39 6.06 22.22
C VAL A 52 11.82 5.46 20.88
N SER A 53 13.04 4.93 20.80
CA SER A 53 13.57 4.35 19.56
C SER A 53 12.80 3.08 19.18
N LEU A 54 12.49 2.25 20.18
CA LEU A 54 11.68 1.04 19.96
C LEU A 54 10.23 1.38 19.62
N LEU A 55 9.63 2.40 20.25
CA LEU A 55 8.30 2.90 19.87
C LEU A 55 8.27 3.39 18.42
N ILE A 56 9.27 4.17 17.99
CA ILE A 56 9.40 4.61 16.59
C ILE A 56 9.55 3.40 15.66
N ALA A 57 10.38 2.42 16.02
CA ALA A 57 10.55 1.20 15.24
C ALA A 57 9.24 0.39 15.11
N SER A 58 8.50 0.21 16.21
CA SER A 58 7.19 -0.44 16.21
C SER A 58 6.17 0.32 15.37
N GLY A 59 6.14 1.65 15.46
CA GLY A 59 5.27 2.48 14.62
C GLY A 59 5.55 2.28 13.13
N ARG A 60 6.84 2.21 12.75
CA ARG A 60 7.24 1.93 11.36
C ARG A 60 6.81 0.53 10.93
N THR A 61 7.08 -0.50 11.73
CA THR A 61 6.64 -1.87 11.42
C THR A 61 5.11 -1.94 11.28
N ALA A 62 4.36 -1.22 12.13
CA ALA A 62 2.90 -1.18 12.06
C ALA A 62 2.42 -0.57 10.73
N LEU A 63 3.03 0.53 10.27
CA LEU A 63 2.74 1.09 8.94
C LEU A 63 3.07 0.12 7.81
N GLN A 64 4.17 -0.63 7.92
CA GLN A 64 4.57 -1.62 6.91
C GLN A 64 3.60 -2.81 6.86
N ILE A 65 3.02 -3.19 8.00
CA ILE A 65 1.93 -4.18 8.10
C ILE A 65 0.58 -3.56 7.67
N GLY A 66 0.51 -2.24 7.50
CA GLY A 66 -0.69 -1.51 7.16
C GLY A 66 -1.63 -1.20 8.32
N ASP A 67 -1.23 -1.50 9.56
CA ASP A 67 -1.98 -1.12 10.76
C ASP A 67 -1.65 0.32 11.17
N ALA A 68 -2.21 1.27 10.44
CA ALA A 68 -2.03 2.70 10.72
C ALA A 68 -2.61 3.11 12.08
N SER A 69 -3.62 2.39 12.59
CA SER A 69 -4.17 2.63 13.92
C SER A 69 -3.17 2.27 15.02
N ALA A 70 -2.53 1.11 14.94
CA ALA A 70 -1.45 0.73 15.85
C ALA A 70 -0.25 1.68 15.73
N ALA A 71 0.12 2.06 14.50
CA ALA A 71 1.19 3.01 14.26
C ALA A 71 0.94 4.36 14.97
N ALA A 72 -0.29 4.87 14.93
CA ALA A 72 -0.66 6.11 15.61
C ALA A 72 -0.43 6.02 17.12
N GLY A 73 -0.75 4.88 17.73
CA GLY A 73 -0.50 4.62 19.14
C GLY A 73 0.99 4.64 19.49
N PHE A 74 1.82 3.97 18.68
CA PHE A 74 3.28 3.94 18.91
C PHE A 74 3.94 5.30 18.72
N PHE A 75 3.67 5.99 17.60
CA PHE A 75 4.26 7.29 17.32
C PHE A 75 3.72 8.39 18.26
N GLY A 76 2.45 8.33 18.64
CA GLY A 76 1.88 9.21 19.65
C GLY A 76 2.63 9.13 20.97
N ARG A 77 2.86 7.91 21.48
CA ARG A 77 3.67 7.70 22.70
C ARG A 77 5.12 8.15 22.53
N ALA A 78 5.74 7.90 21.37
CA ALA A 78 7.10 8.35 21.10
C ALA A 78 7.20 9.89 21.13
N ARG A 79 6.22 10.58 20.54
CA ARG A 79 6.12 12.04 20.53
C ARG A 79 5.89 12.61 21.93
N ASP A 80 5.03 11.97 22.74
CA ASP A 80 4.78 12.40 24.12
C ASP A 80 6.02 12.25 25.01
N LEU A 81 6.81 11.20 24.79
CA LEU A 81 8.06 10.94 25.53
C LEU A 81 9.24 11.77 25.04
N ALA A 82 9.27 12.11 23.75
CA ALA A 82 10.32 12.92 23.14
C ALA A 82 9.74 13.94 22.12
N PRO A 83 9.17 15.06 22.61
CA PRO A 83 8.53 16.07 21.74
C PRO A 83 9.48 16.75 20.73
N GLY A 84 10.79 16.66 20.94
CA GLY A 84 11.81 17.17 20.01
C GLY A 84 12.30 16.15 18.99
N ASN A 85 11.74 14.94 18.95
CA ASN A 85 12.20 13.88 18.07
C ASN A 85 11.54 13.98 16.69
N ALA A 86 12.31 14.43 15.69
CA ALA A 86 11.83 14.59 14.32
C ALA A 86 11.24 13.29 13.72
N ALA A 87 11.79 12.12 14.06
CA ALA A 87 11.33 10.84 13.55
C ALA A 87 9.97 10.41 14.12
N ALA A 88 9.64 10.81 15.36
CA ALA A 88 8.31 10.58 15.94
C ALA A 88 7.24 11.42 15.22
N HIS A 89 7.53 12.70 14.95
CA HIS A 89 6.65 13.59 14.18
C HIS A 89 6.49 13.12 12.73
N LEU A 90 7.59 12.73 12.07
CA LEU A 90 7.55 12.16 10.72
C LEU A 90 6.69 10.90 10.66
N GLY A 91 6.89 9.95 11.58
CA GLY A 91 6.10 8.73 11.65
C GLY A 91 4.62 8.98 11.91
N MET A 92 4.29 9.96 12.78
CA MET A 92 2.91 10.39 13.00
C MET A 92 2.31 11.02 11.74
N ALA A 93 3.06 11.86 11.02
CA ALA A 93 2.62 12.46 9.77
C ALA A 93 2.28 11.41 8.71
N SER A 94 3.17 10.45 8.46
CA SER A 94 2.94 9.33 7.53
C SER A 94 1.74 8.48 7.95
N THR A 95 1.57 8.25 9.25
CA THR A 95 0.38 7.58 9.81
C THR A 95 -0.90 8.32 9.50
N LEU A 96 -0.92 9.64 9.68
CA LEU A 96 -2.10 10.47 9.39
C LEU A 96 -2.44 10.48 7.90
N VAL A 97 -1.44 10.40 7.01
CA VAL A 97 -1.67 10.20 5.56
C VAL A 97 -2.34 8.85 5.28
N ALA A 98 -1.82 7.76 5.85
CA ALA A 98 -2.44 6.42 5.74
C ALA A 98 -3.88 6.41 6.30
N LEU A 99 -4.13 7.24 7.32
CA LEU A 99 -5.47 7.44 7.89
C LEU A 99 -6.37 8.37 7.06
N ASN A 100 -5.88 8.90 5.93
CA ASN A 100 -6.54 9.90 5.09
C ASN A 100 -6.95 11.16 5.86
N GLN A 101 -6.06 11.63 6.73
CA GLN A 101 -6.20 12.85 7.52
C GLN A 101 -5.15 13.88 7.06
N PRO A 102 -5.32 14.49 5.88
CA PRO A 102 -4.27 15.31 5.25
C PRO A 102 -3.92 16.58 6.04
N ALA A 103 -4.91 17.27 6.60
CA ALA A 103 -4.68 18.53 7.33
C ALA A 103 -3.75 18.35 8.54
N PRO A 104 -4.02 17.42 9.49
CA PRO A 104 -3.11 17.18 10.60
C PRO A 104 -1.78 16.55 10.12
N ALA A 105 -1.78 15.73 9.06
CA ALA A 105 -0.54 15.18 8.51
C ALA A 105 0.43 16.27 8.04
N ILE A 106 -0.07 17.27 7.31
CA ILE A 106 0.74 18.40 6.80
C ILE A 106 1.35 19.20 7.96
N SER A 107 0.61 19.41 9.05
CA SER A 107 1.13 20.06 10.26
C SER A 107 2.25 19.24 10.90
N GLU A 108 2.09 17.92 11.03
CA GLU A 108 3.12 17.03 11.57
C GLU A 108 4.38 16.99 10.68
N PHE A 109 4.24 17.00 9.35
CA PHE A 109 5.39 17.15 8.45
C PHE A 109 6.11 18.49 8.62
N ALA A 110 5.39 19.57 8.89
CA ALA A 110 5.99 20.87 9.17
C ALA A 110 6.81 20.83 10.47
N HIS A 111 6.30 20.19 11.52
CA HIS A 111 7.04 19.97 12.76
C HIS A 111 8.28 19.09 12.55
N ALA A 112 8.14 17.95 11.88
CA ALA A 112 9.26 17.07 11.57
C ALA A 112 10.38 17.80 10.81
N ARG A 113 10.02 18.65 9.83
CA ARG A 113 10.95 19.50 9.11
C ARG A 113 11.65 20.51 10.01
N GLN A 114 10.92 21.20 10.88
CA GLN A 114 11.49 22.15 11.85
C GLN A 114 12.49 21.47 12.80
N LEU A 115 12.23 20.20 13.15
CA LEU A 115 13.09 19.37 13.98
C LEU A 115 14.25 18.70 13.21
N GLY A 116 14.39 18.96 11.91
CA GLY A 116 15.55 18.55 11.12
C GLY A 116 15.36 17.33 10.20
N SER A 117 14.13 16.85 9.96
CA SER A 117 13.89 15.85 8.92
C SER A 117 14.31 16.37 7.54
N SER A 118 15.06 15.56 6.79
CA SER A 118 15.51 15.94 5.45
C SER A 118 14.33 16.06 4.47
N PRO A 119 14.44 16.90 3.43
CA PRO A 119 13.43 16.96 2.37
C PRO A 119 13.17 15.60 1.71
N SER A 120 14.22 14.79 1.53
CA SER A 120 14.10 13.43 0.95
C SER A 120 13.26 12.49 1.83
N ALA A 121 13.43 12.53 3.15
CA ALA A 121 12.65 11.71 4.08
C ALA A 121 11.16 12.08 4.11
N LEU A 122 10.83 13.33 3.76
CA LEU A 122 9.45 13.84 3.78
C LEU A 122 8.74 13.67 2.44
N ALA A 123 9.50 13.64 1.33
CA ALA A 123 8.98 13.92 -0.01
C ALA A 123 7.80 13.04 -0.46
N ALA A 124 7.89 11.71 -0.24
CA ALA A 124 6.89 10.77 -0.74
C ALA A 124 5.55 10.90 0.01
N ASP A 125 5.58 11.03 1.34
CA ASP A 125 4.36 11.07 2.13
C ASP A 125 3.79 12.48 2.26
N LEU A 126 4.64 13.50 2.27
CA LEU A 126 4.17 14.88 2.18
C LEU A 126 3.52 15.14 0.82
N GLY A 127 4.10 14.60 -0.26
CA GLY A 127 3.47 14.66 -1.58
C GLY A 127 2.09 14.01 -1.56
N LEU A 128 1.98 12.82 -0.95
CA LEU A 128 0.69 12.14 -0.85
C LEU A 128 -0.31 12.89 0.03
N ALA A 129 0.16 13.51 1.12
CA ALA A 129 -0.67 14.36 1.97
C ALA A 129 -1.27 15.53 1.20
N TYR A 130 -0.51 16.15 0.29
CA TYR A 130 -1.04 17.20 -0.57
C TYR A 130 -1.98 16.65 -1.66
N ASP A 131 -1.68 15.49 -2.26
CA ASP A 131 -2.54 14.86 -3.26
C ASP A 131 -3.92 14.53 -2.67
N VAL A 132 -3.96 13.89 -1.51
CA VAL A 132 -5.23 13.55 -0.82
C VAL A 132 -5.91 14.78 -0.18
N ALA A 133 -5.19 15.91 -0.07
CA ALA A 133 -5.78 17.22 0.21
C ALA A 133 -6.36 17.91 -1.03
N GLY A 134 -6.09 17.40 -2.24
CA GLY A 134 -6.49 18.02 -3.50
C GLY A 134 -5.57 19.15 -3.97
N ASP A 135 -4.34 19.24 -3.46
CA ASP A 135 -3.34 20.23 -3.85
C ASP A 135 -2.22 19.56 -4.69
N GLN A 136 -2.58 19.14 -5.91
CA GLN A 136 -1.64 18.50 -6.84
C GLN A 136 -0.39 19.34 -7.11
N PRO A 137 -0.45 20.68 -7.28
CA PRO A 137 0.74 21.49 -7.46
C PRO A 137 1.76 21.34 -6.32
N LYS A 138 1.31 21.39 -5.06
CA LYS A 138 2.22 21.16 -3.92
C LYS A 138 2.68 19.70 -3.82
N ALA A 139 1.82 18.74 -4.14
CA ALA A 139 2.17 17.33 -4.17
C ALA A 139 3.33 17.06 -5.13
N GLN A 140 3.20 17.51 -6.38
CA GLN A 140 4.22 17.36 -7.41
C GLN A 140 5.54 18.05 -7.03
N ALA A 141 5.49 19.23 -6.40
CA ALA A 141 6.69 19.90 -5.90
C ALA A 141 7.39 19.08 -4.81
N ALA A 142 6.63 18.51 -3.87
CA ALA A 142 7.16 17.65 -2.81
C ALA A 142 7.82 16.39 -3.40
N TYR A 143 7.17 15.67 -4.30
CA TYR A 143 7.78 14.48 -4.93
C TYR A 143 9.06 14.82 -5.70
N ARG A 144 9.05 15.89 -6.52
CA ARG A 144 10.25 16.34 -7.26
C ARG A 144 11.41 16.69 -6.33
N SER A 145 11.12 17.21 -5.13
CA SER A 145 12.16 17.48 -4.14
C SER A 145 12.82 16.19 -3.63
N GLY A 146 12.05 15.10 -3.49
CA GLY A 146 12.56 13.79 -3.14
C GLY A 146 13.47 13.20 -4.23
N LEU A 147 13.07 13.31 -5.50
CA LEU A 147 13.83 12.76 -6.63
C LEU A 147 15.23 13.37 -6.76
N LYS A 148 15.42 14.64 -6.37
CA LYS A 148 16.74 15.31 -6.42
C LYS A 148 17.78 14.71 -5.45
N GLY A 149 17.33 14.05 -4.39
CA GLY A 149 18.20 13.40 -3.40
C GLY A 149 18.47 11.91 -3.68
N GLY A 150 18.26 11.44 -4.92
CA GLY A 150 18.23 10.01 -5.24
C GLY A 150 16.87 9.34 -4.98
N GLY A 151 15.81 10.15 -4.86
CA GLY A 151 14.48 9.74 -4.42
C GLY A 151 13.92 8.50 -5.13
N GLY A 152 13.42 7.59 -4.30
CA GLY A 152 13.07 6.22 -4.64
C GLY A 152 11.90 6.05 -5.59
N ALA A 153 11.73 4.80 -6.03
CA ALA A 153 10.73 4.40 -7.01
C ALA A 153 9.31 4.84 -6.62
N GLU A 154 8.97 4.85 -5.33
CA GLU A 154 7.65 5.26 -4.85
C GLU A 154 7.35 6.73 -5.10
N ALA A 155 8.27 7.64 -4.80
CA ALA A 155 8.07 9.08 -5.05
C ALA A 155 7.88 9.37 -6.54
N ARG A 156 8.56 8.60 -7.41
CA ARG A 156 8.40 8.71 -8.87
C ARG A 156 7.06 8.15 -9.34
N ARG A 157 6.59 7.02 -8.82
CA ARG A 157 5.24 6.47 -9.10
C ARG A 157 4.15 7.44 -8.67
N ARG A 158 4.23 7.97 -7.45
CA ARG A 158 3.24 8.93 -6.94
C ARG A 158 3.27 10.27 -7.69
N LEU A 159 4.44 10.74 -8.12
CA LEU A 159 4.54 11.90 -9.02
C LEU A 159 3.85 11.64 -10.35
N ALA A 160 4.09 10.47 -10.96
CA ALA A 160 3.47 10.09 -12.22
C ALA A 160 1.93 10.09 -12.12
N LEU A 161 1.41 9.52 -11.03
CA LEU A 161 -0.02 9.50 -10.76
C LEU A 161 -0.59 10.89 -10.46
N SER A 162 0.10 11.70 -9.67
CA SER A 162 -0.29 13.09 -9.35
C SER A 162 -0.35 13.99 -10.59
N LEU A 163 0.56 13.80 -11.54
CA LEU A 163 0.53 14.47 -12.85
C LEU A 163 -0.72 14.08 -13.65
N ALA A 164 -1.03 12.78 -13.72
CA ALA A 164 -2.23 12.31 -14.40
C ALA A 164 -3.53 12.81 -13.73
N ILE A 165 -3.61 12.80 -12.40
CA ILE A 165 -4.74 13.36 -11.64
C ILE A 165 -4.88 14.86 -11.90
N GLY A 166 -3.76 15.57 -12.01
CA GLY A 166 -3.69 17.00 -12.33
C GLY A 166 -3.99 17.36 -13.78
N GLY A 167 -4.30 16.38 -14.64
CA GLY A 167 -4.67 16.60 -16.04
C GLY A 167 -3.53 16.47 -17.05
N ASP A 168 -2.36 15.96 -16.64
CA ASP A 168 -1.21 15.71 -17.52
C ASP A 168 -0.77 14.24 -17.47
N PRO A 169 -1.59 13.31 -18.01
CA PRO A 169 -1.25 11.88 -18.03
C PRO A 169 -0.02 11.58 -18.90
N SER A 170 0.26 12.41 -19.93
CA SER A 170 1.43 12.26 -20.79
C SER A 170 2.73 12.53 -20.02
N ALA A 171 2.80 13.61 -19.24
CA ALA A 171 3.93 13.85 -18.35
C ALA A 171 4.02 12.79 -17.25
N GLY A 172 2.87 12.33 -16.73
CA GLY A 172 2.82 11.21 -15.78
C GLY A 172 3.51 9.95 -16.33
N ALA A 173 3.12 9.53 -17.54
CA ALA A 173 3.72 8.38 -18.22
C ALA A 173 5.24 8.57 -18.43
N ALA A 174 5.66 9.74 -18.92
CA ALA A 174 7.08 10.03 -19.16
C ALA A 174 7.94 9.94 -17.89
N VAL A 175 7.42 10.39 -16.74
CA VAL A 175 8.13 10.29 -15.46
C VAL A 175 8.27 8.84 -14.97
N LEU A 176 7.35 7.96 -15.38
CA LEU A 176 7.29 6.56 -14.97
C LEU A 176 8.21 5.65 -15.81
N GLU A 177 8.54 6.04 -17.04
CA GLU A 177 9.34 5.25 -18.00
C GLU A 177 10.63 4.63 -17.42
N PRO A 178 11.46 5.35 -16.62
CA PRO A 178 12.67 4.74 -16.06
C PRO A 178 12.40 3.53 -15.15
N LEU A 179 11.28 3.52 -14.44
CA LEU A 179 10.89 2.40 -13.57
C LEU A 179 10.37 1.22 -14.39
N LEU A 180 9.57 1.50 -15.43
CA LEU A 180 9.08 0.47 -16.34
C LEU A 180 10.23 -0.20 -17.09
N ALA A 181 11.20 0.57 -17.59
CA ALA A 181 12.40 0.08 -18.24
C ALA A 181 13.27 -0.78 -17.29
N ALA A 182 13.28 -0.45 -16.00
CA ALA A 182 13.95 -1.23 -14.96
C ALA A 182 13.16 -2.48 -14.50
N GLY A 183 11.96 -2.71 -15.05
CA GLY A 183 11.11 -3.85 -14.69
C GLY A 183 10.41 -3.71 -13.32
N ASP A 184 10.25 -2.48 -12.82
CA ASP A 184 9.51 -2.21 -11.57
C ASP A 184 8.04 -2.61 -11.73
N ARG A 185 7.67 -3.77 -11.17
CA ARG A 185 6.31 -4.31 -11.26
C ARG A 185 5.24 -3.37 -10.70
N PRO A 186 5.43 -2.69 -9.55
CA PRO A 186 4.45 -1.73 -9.05
C PRO A 186 4.13 -0.59 -10.03
N SER A 187 5.10 -0.21 -10.89
CA SER A 187 4.87 0.79 -11.93
C SER A 187 3.88 0.33 -13.01
N LEU A 188 3.67 -0.97 -13.19
CA LEU A 188 2.64 -1.47 -14.14
C LEU A 188 1.23 -1.07 -13.70
N LEU A 189 0.95 -1.14 -12.39
CA LEU A 189 -0.33 -0.67 -11.84
C LEU A 189 -0.47 0.84 -12.00
N THR A 190 0.60 1.59 -11.69
CA THR A 190 0.62 3.04 -11.87
C THR A 190 0.33 3.43 -13.32
N ARG A 191 0.92 2.72 -14.29
CA ARG A 191 0.67 2.92 -15.72
C ARG A 191 -0.79 2.65 -16.09
N ALA A 192 -1.39 1.57 -15.56
CA ALA A 192 -2.81 1.28 -15.79
C ALA A 192 -3.71 2.41 -15.29
N PHE A 193 -3.44 2.94 -14.08
CA PHE A 193 -4.19 4.08 -13.58
C PHE A 193 -4.00 5.36 -14.39
N ILE A 194 -2.80 5.61 -14.92
CA ILE A 194 -2.56 6.74 -15.83
C ILE A 194 -3.39 6.59 -17.11
N LEU A 195 -3.49 5.39 -17.70
CA LEU A 195 -4.37 5.12 -18.86
C LEU A 195 -5.84 5.37 -18.51
N ALA A 196 -6.29 4.97 -17.32
CA ALA A 196 -7.66 5.24 -16.91
C ALA A 196 -7.92 6.75 -16.75
N LEU A 197 -6.95 7.50 -16.24
CA LEU A 197 -7.02 8.95 -16.07
C LEU A 197 -6.90 9.72 -17.40
N SER A 198 -6.27 9.16 -18.44
CA SER A 198 -6.29 9.71 -19.80
C SER A 198 -7.62 9.46 -20.54
N GLY A 199 -8.48 8.58 -20.00
CA GLY A 199 -9.74 8.17 -20.63
C GLY A 199 -9.64 6.85 -21.41
N ASP A 200 -8.45 6.24 -21.47
CA ASP A 200 -8.18 4.98 -22.16
C ASP A 200 -8.55 3.78 -21.28
N ILE A 201 -9.83 3.71 -20.87
CA ILE A 201 -10.33 2.71 -19.92
C ILE A 201 -10.11 1.28 -20.43
N ALA A 202 -10.27 1.04 -21.74
CA ALA A 202 -10.05 -0.27 -22.36
C ALA A 202 -8.59 -0.74 -22.22
N ASP A 203 -7.63 0.15 -22.47
CA ASP A 203 -6.21 -0.16 -22.34
C ASP A 203 -5.80 -0.31 -20.88
N SER A 204 -6.38 0.50 -19.98
CA SER A 204 -6.22 0.32 -18.54
C SER A 204 -6.72 -1.06 -18.10
N MET A 205 -7.92 -1.47 -18.51
CA MET A 205 -8.47 -2.79 -18.18
C MET A 205 -7.60 -3.92 -18.73
N ALA A 206 -7.17 -3.84 -19.99
CA ALA A 206 -6.26 -4.82 -20.57
C ALA A 206 -4.92 -4.89 -19.81
N ALA A 207 -4.42 -3.75 -19.31
CA ALA A 207 -3.24 -3.72 -18.46
C ALA A 207 -3.49 -4.38 -17.09
N LEU A 208 -4.63 -4.08 -16.45
CA LEU A 208 -5.01 -4.70 -15.18
C LEU A 208 -5.29 -6.19 -15.32
N ASP A 209 -5.85 -6.66 -16.43
CA ASP A 209 -6.06 -8.09 -16.69
C ASP A 209 -4.72 -8.85 -16.75
N ARG A 210 -3.71 -8.26 -17.40
CA ARG A 210 -2.35 -8.84 -17.42
C ARG A 210 -1.74 -8.92 -16.03
N ILE A 211 -1.99 -7.91 -15.19
CA ILE A 211 -1.53 -7.86 -13.81
C ILE A 211 -2.28 -8.88 -12.94
N THR A 212 -3.58 -9.00 -13.10
CA THR A 212 -4.44 -9.77 -12.19
C THR A 212 -4.80 -11.16 -12.70
N ARG A 213 -4.16 -11.61 -13.77
CA ARG A 213 -4.44 -12.89 -14.45
C ARG A 213 -5.91 -13.03 -14.88
N GLY A 214 -6.48 -11.95 -15.42
CA GLY A 214 -7.83 -11.91 -16.01
C GLY A 214 -8.93 -11.36 -15.10
N SER A 215 -8.58 -10.82 -13.93
CA SER A 215 -9.55 -10.22 -12.98
C SER A 215 -9.65 -8.69 -13.10
N GLY A 216 -9.11 -8.08 -14.16
CA GLY A 216 -9.07 -6.64 -14.39
C GLY A 216 -10.43 -6.04 -14.74
N SER A 217 -11.36 -6.86 -15.26
CA SER A 217 -12.77 -6.48 -15.46
C SER A 217 -13.47 -6.07 -14.16
N ALA A 218 -13.05 -6.60 -13.00
CA ALA A 218 -13.56 -6.18 -11.69
C ALA A 218 -13.24 -4.71 -11.37
N ALA A 219 -12.25 -4.10 -12.05
CA ALA A 219 -11.91 -2.70 -11.87
C ALA A 219 -12.83 -1.74 -12.66
N GLU A 220 -13.60 -2.23 -13.63
CA GLU A 220 -14.34 -1.38 -14.58
C GLU A 220 -15.26 -0.34 -13.90
N PRO A 221 -16.11 -0.68 -12.90
CA PRO A 221 -16.97 0.30 -12.24
C PRO A 221 -16.18 1.45 -11.61
N PHE A 222 -15.00 1.13 -11.07
CA PHE A 222 -14.12 2.07 -10.42
C PHE A 222 -13.43 3.00 -11.43
N LEU A 223 -12.92 2.44 -12.53
CA LEU A 223 -12.28 3.24 -13.58
C LEU A 223 -13.28 4.20 -14.24
N ARG A 224 -14.51 3.73 -14.50
CA ARG A 224 -15.59 4.57 -15.05
C ARG A 224 -16.04 5.70 -14.12
N ALA A 225 -15.83 5.55 -12.82
CA ALA A 225 -16.18 6.57 -11.85
C ALA A 225 -15.12 7.69 -11.74
N LEU A 226 -13.88 7.45 -12.17
CA LEU A 226 -12.77 8.41 -12.03
C LEU A 226 -13.10 9.83 -12.54
N PRO A 227 -13.74 10.04 -13.71
CA PRO A 227 -14.04 11.38 -14.20
C PRO A 227 -14.95 12.20 -13.26
N ALA A 228 -15.80 11.54 -12.47
CA ALA A 228 -16.73 12.18 -11.54
C ALA A 228 -16.12 12.47 -10.15
N LEU A 229 -14.87 12.08 -9.93
CA LEU A 229 -14.16 12.27 -8.66
C LEU A 229 -13.38 13.59 -8.65
N SER A 230 -13.37 14.24 -7.50
CA SER A 230 -12.42 15.33 -7.23
C SER A 230 -10.98 14.79 -7.25
N ALA A 231 -10.02 15.68 -7.39
CA ALA A 231 -8.61 15.30 -7.42
C ALA A 231 -8.17 14.62 -6.10
N ALA A 232 -8.68 15.09 -4.96
CA ALA A 232 -8.46 14.48 -3.65
C ALA A 232 -9.02 13.05 -3.57
N GLU A 233 -10.21 12.81 -4.11
CA GLU A 233 -10.83 11.48 -4.12
C GLU A 233 -10.14 10.52 -5.07
N LYS A 234 -9.72 10.99 -6.26
CA LYS A 234 -8.85 10.21 -7.15
C LYS A 234 -7.56 9.81 -6.44
N ALA A 235 -6.91 10.75 -5.74
CA ALA A 235 -5.70 10.48 -5.01
C ALA A 235 -5.91 9.45 -3.88
N ALA A 236 -6.94 9.62 -3.06
CA ALA A 236 -7.26 8.70 -1.97
C ALA A 236 -7.63 7.30 -2.49
N MET A 237 -8.37 7.24 -3.59
CA MET A 237 -8.76 5.98 -4.22
C MET A 237 -7.56 5.24 -4.81
N LEU A 238 -6.70 5.92 -5.56
CA LEU A 238 -5.63 5.29 -6.34
C LEU A 238 -4.35 5.05 -5.52
N ASN A 239 -4.10 5.82 -4.46
CA ASN A 239 -2.90 5.64 -3.60
C ASN A 239 -3.21 4.98 -2.25
N LEU A 240 -4.39 5.21 -1.66
CA LEU A 240 -4.76 4.66 -0.34
C LEU A 240 -5.81 3.55 -0.45
N GLY A 241 -6.42 3.38 -1.64
CA GLY A 241 -7.51 2.44 -1.80
C GLY A 241 -8.77 2.84 -1.03
N ILE A 242 -9.01 4.14 -0.82
CA ILE A 242 -10.19 4.66 -0.12
C ILE A 242 -11.24 5.11 -1.13
N PHE A 243 -12.45 4.57 -1.01
CA PHE A 243 -13.52 4.73 -2.00
C PHE A 243 -14.54 5.72 -1.45
N PRO A 244 -14.96 6.72 -2.24
CA PRO A 244 -16.05 7.57 -1.85
C PRO A 244 -17.34 6.75 -1.79
N THR A 245 -18.14 6.98 -0.74
CA THR A 245 -19.37 6.22 -0.42
C THR A 245 -20.43 6.24 -1.53
N ARG A 246 -20.34 7.20 -2.46
CA ARG A 246 -21.26 7.34 -3.60
C ARG A 246 -20.95 6.41 -4.78
N ILE A 247 -19.81 5.74 -4.78
CA ILE A 247 -19.52 4.69 -5.77
C ILE A 247 -19.99 3.37 -5.16
N PRO A 248 -21.00 2.69 -5.75
CA PRO A 248 -21.38 1.35 -5.30
C PRO A 248 -20.15 0.45 -5.36
N ILE A 249 -19.72 -0.06 -4.21
CA ILE A 249 -18.69 -1.09 -4.15
C ILE A 249 -19.41 -2.39 -4.51
N PRO A 250 -19.13 -3.05 -5.65
CA PRO A 250 -19.63 -4.39 -5.86
C PRO A 250 -19.09 -5.27 -4.73
N ASP A 251 -19.86 -6.24 -4.23
CA ASP A 251 -19.39 -7.27 -3.27
C ASP A 251 -18.16 -8.06 -3.79
N ALA A 252 -17.75 -7.81 -5.03
CA ALA A 252 -16.49 -8.22 -5.59
C ALA A 252 -15.35 -7.70 -4.71
N ASP A 253 -14.73 -8.65 -4.04
CA ASP A 253 -13.38 -8.72 -3.52
C ASP A 253 -12.38 -8.16 -4.55
N TRP A 254 -12.45 -6.86 -4.81
CA TRP A 254 -11.62 -6.17 -5.78
C TRP A 254 -10.28 -5.99 -5.08
N ARG A 255 -9.51 -7.05 -5.22
CA ARG A 255 -8.27 -7.25 -4.53
C ARG A 255 -7.24 -6.30 -5.14
N LEU A 256 -7.24 -5.02 -4.77
CA LEU A 256 -5.98 -4.25 -4.79
C LEU A 256 -4.89 -4.98 -4.01
N GLY A 257 -5.31 -5.77 -3.01
CA GLY A 257 -4.48 -6.77 -2.39
C GLY A 257 -3.93 -7.84 -3.33
N GLU A 258 -4.62 -8.22 -4.41
CA GLU A 258 -4.14 -9.15 -5.45
C GLU A 258 -3.42 -8.50 -6.61
N ILE A 259 -3.75 -7.26 -6.96
CA ILE A 259 -2.99 -6.48 -7.95
C ILE A 259 -1.59 -6.18 -7.39
N ALA A 260 -1.53 -5.82 -6.10
CA ALA A 260 -0.28 -5.68 -5.37
C ALA A 260 0.19 -7.00 -4.71
N SER A 261 -0.59 -8.08 -4.88
CA SER A 261 -0.10 -9.46 -4.82
C SER A 261 -0.09 -10.14 -6.18
N LEU A 262 0.55 -9.48 -7.14
CA LEU A 262 1.20 -10.16 -8.27
C LEU A 262 2.15 -11.31 -7.85
N ASP A 263 2.34 -11.51 -6.53
CA ASP A 263 2.94 -12.69 -5.90
C ASP A 263 1.96 -13.63 -5.14
N SER A 264 0.62 -13.49 -5.17
CA SER A 264 -0.31 -14.44 -4.51
C SER A 264 -1.35 -15.08 -5.42
N THR A 265 -1.70 -16.31 -5.04
CA THR A 265 -2.99 -17.00 -5.28
C THR A 265 -3.53 -17.37 -3.88
N PRO A 266 -4.84 -17.60 -3.67
CA PRO A 266 -5.51 -17.39 -2.38
C PRO A 266 -5.09 -18.38 -1.29
N GLY A 267 -4.75 -17.85 -0.12
CA GLY A 267 -4.58 -18.60 1.13
C GLY A 267 -4.93 -17.68 2.30
N ALA A 268 -6.09 -17.90 2.90
CA ALA A 268 -6.62 -17.11 4.00
C ALA A 268 -5.67 -17.14 5.22
N ALA A 269 -5.09 -15.99 5.56
CA ALA A 269 -4.58 -15.74 6.91
C ALA A 269 -5.73 -15.20 7.75
N ARG A 270 -6.12 -15.94 8.79
CA ARG A 270 -7.10 -15.50 9.78
C ARG A 270 -6.56 -14.30 10.56
N PRO A 271 -7.38 -13.30 10.90
CA PRO A 271 -6.99 -12.25 11.83
C PRO A 271 -6.61 -12.86 13.18
N MET A 272 -5.47 -12.44 13.74
CA MET A 272 -5.05 -12.82 15.08
C MET A 272 -5.98 -12.16 16.11
N GLU A 273 -6.72 -12.94 16.90
CA GLU A 273 -7.44 -12.45 18.07
C GLU A 273 -6.43 -11.97 19.12
N TYR A 274 -6.34 -10.65 19.31
CA TYR A 274 -5.62 -10.07 20.45
C TYR A 274 -6.44 -10.30 21.72
N GLY A 275 -6.00 -11.24 22.55
CA GLY A 275 -6.51 -11.42 23.91
C GLY A 275 -6.01 -10.32 24.84
N GLY A 276 -6.84 -9.29 25.07
CA GLY A 276 -6.64 -8.23 26.07
C GLY A 276 -7.71 -7.14 25.95
N PRO A 277 -8.24 -6.55 27.05
CA PRO A 277 -9.57 -5.94 27.01
C PRO A 277 -9.59 -4.51 26.45
N LEU A 278 -10.66 -4.25 25.69
CA LEU A 278 -11.22 -2.97 25.24
C LEU A 278 -10.60 -2.29 24.01
N ASN A 279 -10.70 -2.96 22.87
CA ASN A 279 -11.25 -2.34 21.65
C ASN A 279 -12.14 -3.36 20.93
N PRO A 280 -13.29 -2.95 20.37
CA PRO A 280 -14.05 -3.86 19.51
C PRO A 280 -13.14 -4.33 18.35
N PRO A 281 -13.27 -5.58 17.87
CA PRO A 281 -12.50 -6.04 16.74
C PRO A 281 -12.68 -5.07 15.56
N PRO A 282 -11.60 -4.72 14.83
CA PRO A 282 -11.71 -3.87 13.66
C PRO A 282 -12.74 -4.46 12.71
N SER A 283 -13.63 -3.61 12.19
CA SER A 283 -14.67 -4.05 11.26
C SER A 283 -14.03 -4.73 10.05
N THR A 284 -14.77 -5.56 9.31
CA THR A 284 -14.26 -6.16 8.06
C THR A 284 -13.71 -5.10 7.09
N ALA A 285 -14.25 -3.88 7.13
CA ALA A 285 -13.74 -2.72 6.39
C ALA A 285 -12.39 -2.22 6.91
N ASP A 286 -12.15 -2.21 8.22
CA ASP A 286 -10.86 -1.83 8.82
C ASP A 286 -9.79 -2.91 8.57
N GLN A 287 -10.17 -4.19 8.55
CA GLN A 287 -9.27 -5.28 8.19
C GLN A 287 -8.87 -5.24 6.70
N LEU A 288 -9.82 -4.90 5.82
CA LEU A 288 -9.56 -4.68 4.39
C LEU A 288 -8.73 -3.41 4.15
N ARG A 289 -8.93 -2.35 4.94
CA ARG A 289 -8.12 -1.13 4.89
C ARG A 289 -6.69 -1.38 5.36
N ASN A 290 -6.52 -2.12 6.44
CA ASN A 290 -5.20 -2.41 7.01
C ASN A 290 -4.40 -3.39 6.14
N ALA A 291 -5.04 -4.42 5.57
CA ALA A 291 -4.42 -5.25 4.56
C ALA A 291 -3.90 -4.42 3.38
N LYS A 292 -4.63 -3.37 3.00
CA LYS A 292 -4.38 -2.56 1.81
C LYS A 292 -3.36 -1.42 1.99
N LEU A 293 -3.22 -0.90 3.21
CA LEU A 293 -2.15 0.05 3.57
C LEU A 293 -0.77 -0.64 3.62
N ALA A 294 -0.72 -1.94 3.93
CA ALA A 294 0.48 -2.77 3.83
C ALA A 294 1.01 -2.86 2.39
N LEU A 295 0.11 -2.72 1.41
CA LEU A 295 0.38 -2.89 -0.02
C LEU A 295 0.88 -1.62 -0.73
N TYR A 296 0.83 -0.44 -0.09
CA TYR A 296 1.39 0.82 -0.61
C TYR A 296 2.65 1.31 0.12
N GLY A 297 3.28 0.40 0.87
CA GLY A 297 4.66 0.47 1.35
C GLY A 297 5.30 1.85 1.36
N VAL A 298 5.01 2.65 2.38
CA VAL A 298 5.87 3.75 2.76
C VAL A 298 7.16 3.13 3.31
N PHE A 299 8.15 2.95 2.43
CA PHE A 299 9.49 2.54 2.82
C PHE A 299 10.49 3.62 2.40
N PRO A 300 11.33 4.11 3.32
CA PRO A 300 12.60 4.70 2.93
C PRO A 300 13.52 3.58 2.43
N GLU A 301 14.15 3.79 1.27
CA GLU A 301 15.32 3.00 0.83
C GLU A 301 16.44 3.10 1.90
N PRO A 302 17.30 2.08 2.04
CA PRO A 302 18.42 2.10 2.99
C PRO A 302 19.42 3.25 2.74
#